data_AF-A0A937ME41-F1
#
_entry.id   AF-A0A937ME41-F1
#
_cell.length_a   1.000
_cell.length_b   1.000
_cell.length_c   1.000
_cell.angle_alpha   90.00
_cell.angle_beta   90.00
_cell.angle_gamma   90.00
#
_symmetry.space_group_name_H-M   'P 1'
#
loop_
_entity.id
_entity.type
_entity.pdbx_description
1 polymer ?
#
loop_
_entity_poly.entity_id
_entity_poly.type
_entity_poly.pdbx_seq_one_letter_code
_entity_poly.pdbx_strand_id
1 'polypeptide(L)'
;MTPQALKKEKPAVRQPQERPQKSGKRSPSGGKPQRGSLKEKPVQELREHIVEVISDSGEGAQRCGQSMASIAARMGNGIWTVEIIPAEIQPPARSIAGGSGNRVRLASDRVTNGGDEAELVVAFNEQVLLGRIHAHELSPGCTILIENKWRDDDDAEIVAAYTRTIGELEESGYDIQEIPMERECLKYVADPKRGKNMFVLGMLCSIYSLDMQIAREQVAFIFAKKDQNIIDNNIQLLEAGFDWAEANLTFKYCIPPSPMTEPQIVVNGNVSLGLGIMASGMEVCAMYPITPATSVSHYLSEVFETVGGVVHQAEDEIAACAFAIGASYAGKCAVTITSGPGLALKQETIGLAVMAEIPLVVVDVQRGGPSTGLPTKTEQGDLLFACFGGHGDNPKVVMAVSDIEDCFYSMITARKIAETFNTVVVVLTDASLASAQQPFPRPVISEDWMAPPVDQSEISAGLVPYDWDHRTGLARRFIPGQPGGMHCLTGLAHDRKSCVAYDSDTNQDGMQHRSLKLAALQKTLKTPPVFGDSEGDLLIVSWGSTKGAVEEAVTRLQDDGHKVSSLHLRFI
;
A
#
# COMPACT_ATOMS: atom_id res chain seq x y z
N MET A 1 10.67 -40.70 -50.22
CA MET A 1 11.24 -39.63 -51.05
C MET A 1 11.66 -38.49 -50.13
N THR A 2 12.92 -38.11 -50.29
CA THR A 2 13.76 -37.10 -49.65
C THR A 2 13.07 -35.80 -49.20
N PRO A 3 13.42 -35.23 -48.03
CA PRO A 3 13.12 -33.86 -47.65
C PRO A 3 14.22 -32.89 -48.14
N GLN A 4 13.84 -31.78 -48.78
CA GLN A 4 14.77 -30.69 -49.12
C GLN A 4 14.73 -29.59 -48.06
N ALA A 5 15.89 -29.39 -47.43
CA ALA A 5 16.18 -28.34 -46.48
C ALA A 5 16.49 -27.01 -47.19
N LEU A 6 15.89 -25.91 -46.71
CA LEU A 6 16.30 -24.55 -47.03
C LEU A 6 17.05 -23.95 -45.84
N LYS A 7 18.38 -23.87 -46.00
CA LYS A 7 19.31 -23.11 -45.15
C LYS A 7 19.08 -21.61 -45.38
N LYS A 8 18.92 -20.83 -44.31
CA LYS A 8 19.14 -19.37 -44.33
C LYS A 8 20.38 -19.04 -43.53
N GLU A 9 21.31 -18.36 -44.19
CA GLU A 9 22.62 -17.94 -43.69
C GLU A 9 22.51 -16.74 -42.74
N LYS A 10 23.40 -16.70 -41.73
CA LYS A 10 23.64 -15.59 -40.82
C LYS A 10 24.47 -14.49 -41.51
N PRO A 11 24.19 -13.19 -41.30
CA PRO A 11 25.09 -12.14 -41.75
C PRO A 11 26.24 -11.91 -40.75
N ALA A 12 27.42 -11.63 -41.31
CA ALA A 12 28.70 -11.50 -40.64
C ALA A 12 28.85 -10.19 -39.84
N VAL A 13 29.52 -10.30 -38.70
CA VAL A 13 29.97 -9.22 -37.82
C VAL A 13 31.08 -8.42 -38.53
N ARG A 14 30.90 -7.10 -38.65
CA ARG A 14 31.95 -6.15 -39.10
C ARG A 14 32.55 -5.43 -37.88
N GLN A 15 33.88 -5.52 -37.77
CA GLN A 15 34.70 -4.77 -36.81
C GLN A 15 34.69 -3.26 -37.14
N PRO A 16 34.80 -2.36 -36.14
CA PRO A 16 34.97 -0.93 -36.38
C PRO A 16 36.44 -0.58 -36.66
N GLN A 17 36.70 0.07 -37.80
CA GLN A 17 37.97 0.73 -38.12
C GLN A 17 38.03 2.12 -37.48
N GLU A 18 39.15 2.39 -36.82
CA GLU A 18 39.57 3.70 -36.32
C GLU A 18 39.63 4.74 -37.45
N ARG A 19 39.22 5.99 -37.15
CA ARG A 19 39.45 7.15 -38.02
C ARG A 19 40.29 8.22 -37.29
N PRO A 20 41.21 8.89 -38.00
CA PRO A 20 42.27 9.68 -37.39
C PRO A 20 41.86 11.13 -37.08
N GLN A 21 42.49 11.68 -36.05
CA GLN A 21 42.48 13.09 -35.66
C GLN A 21 42.92 14.00 -36.82
N LYS A 22 42.20 15.11 -37.03
CA LYS A 22 42.68 16.26 -37.78
C LYS A 22 42.53 17.54 -36.97
N SER A 23 43.68 18.19 -36.80
CA SER A 23 43.94 19.48 -36.20
C SER A 23 43.52 20.66 -37.11
N GLY A 24 43.02 21.73 -36.51
CA GLY A 24 43.33 23.11 -36.90
C GLY A 24 42.18 23.98 -37.44
N LYS A 25 41.74 24.97 -36.66
CA LYS A 25 42.05 26.42 -36.82
C LYS A 25 41.06 27.29 -36.02
N ARG A 26 41.61 28.33 -35.37
CA ARG A 26 40.93 29.38 -34.58
C ARG A 26 40.35 30.48 -35.49
N SER A 27 39.21 31.05 -35.08
CA SER A 27 38.79 32.45 -35.31
C SER A 27 37.65 32.82 -34.31
N PRO A 28 37.41 34.11 -34.00
CA PRO A 28 37.35 34.57 -32.60
C PRO A 28 35.96 34.99 -32.05
N SER A 29 35.87 34.90 -30.72
CA SER A 29 35.16 35.79 -29.77
C SER A 29 33.77 36.33 -30.12
N GLY A 30 32.74 35.69 -29.55
CA GLY A 30 31.49 36.33 -29.13
C GLY A 30 31.31 36.10 -27.63
N GLY A 31 31.25 37.18 -26.85
CA GLY A 31 31.28 37.14 -25.39
C GLY A 31 30.09 36.39 -24.79
N LYS A 32 30.38 35.43 -23.90
CA LYS A 32 29.39 34.88 -22.96
C LYS A 32 29.27 35.86 -21.78
N PRO A 33 28.05 36.19 -21.32
CA PRO A 33 27.89 36.89 -20.05
C PRO A 33 28.45 35.99 -18.94
N GLN A 34 29.31 36.54 -18.10
CA GLN A 34 29.75 35.90 -16.87
C GLN A 34 28.50 35.61 -16.02
N ARG A 35 28.17 34.32 -15.85
CA ARG A 35 27.32 33.89 -14.73
C ARG A 35 28.08 34.27 -13.48
N GLY A 36 27.53 35.20 -12.70
CA GLY A 36 28.01 35.49 -11.35
C GLY A 36 28.11 34.18 -10.56
N SER A 37 29.17 34.04 -9.78
CA SER A 37 29.36 32.89 -8.90
C SER A 37 28.18 32.81 -7.94
N LEU A 38 27.27 31.86 -8.18
CA LEU A 38 26.31 31.43 -7.18
C LEU A 38 27.13 30.93 -6.00
N LYS A 39 27.00 31.58 -4.84
CA LYS A 39 27.53 31.01 -3.59
C LYS A 39 26.89 29.63 -3.44
N GLU A 40 27.68 28.57 -3.37
CA GLU A 40 27.17 27.22 -3.11
C GLU A 40 26.36 27.25 -1.81
N LYS A 41 25.10 26.81 -1.88
CA LYS A 41 24.24 26.73 -0.71
C LYS A 41 24.76 25.63 0.22
N PRO A 42 24.76 25.82 1.55
CA PRO A 42 25.10 24.75 2.46
C PRO A 42 24.10 23.61 2.28
N VAL A 43 24.62 22.42 1.95
CA VAL A 43 23.83 21.18 1.90
C VAL A 43 24.03 20.47 3.23
N GLN A 44 22.96 20.34 4.01
CA GLN A 44 22.97 19.63 5.26
C GLN A 44 22.73 18.14 5.00
N GLU A 45 23.68 17.30 5.41
CA GLU A 45 23.51 15.86 5.36
C GLU A 45 22.68 15.39 6.56
N LEU A 46 21.63 14.62 6.29
CA LEU A 46 20.69 14.10 7.28
C LEU A 46 20.55 12.59 7.10
N ARG A 47 20.31 11.87 8.21
CA ARG A 47 19.97 10.44 8.14
C ARG A 47 18.53 10.21 7.78
N GLU A 48 17.64 11.08 8.24
CA GLU A 48 16.23 11.08 7.93
C GLU A 48 15.62 12.47 8.04
N HIS A 49 14.44 12.64 7.44
CA HIS A 49 13.63 13.85 7.54
C HIS A 49 12.19 13.57 7.10
N ILE A 50 11.22 14.24 7.71
CA ILE A 50 9.79 14.11 7.47
C ILE A 50 9.27 15.42 6.86
N VAL A 51 8.61 15.28 5.72
CA VAL A 51 8.00 16.40 4.99
C VAL A 51 6.53 16.17 4.75
N GLU A 52 5.76 17.24 4.82
CA GLU A 52 4.36 17.24 4.42
C GLU A 52 4.11 18.18 3.25
N VAL A 53 3.28 17.73 2.31
CA VAL A 53 2.65 18.62 1.33
C VAL A 53 1.16 18.59 1.59
N ILE A 54 0.58 19.76 1.86
CA ILE A 54 -0.84 19.90 2.23
C ILE A 54 -1.51 21.00 1.42
N SER A 55 -2.74 20.72 0.99
CA SER A 55 -3.55 21.62 0.18
C SER A 55 -5.03 21.38 0.43
N ASP A 56 -5.87 22.15 -0.24
CA ASP A 56 -7.28 21.78 -0.38
C ASP A 56 -7.39 20.50 -1.23
N SER A 57 -8.49 19.77 -1.04
CA SER A 57 -8.79 18.58 -1.83
C SER A 57 -8.90 18.92 -3.32
N GLY A 58 -8.19 18.14 -4.15
CA GLY A 58 -8.18 18.29 -5.60
C GLY A 58 -7.03 19.12 -6.18
N GLU A 59 -6.19 19.76 -5.35
CA GLU A 59 -5.00 20.51 -5.81
C GLU A 59 -3.75 19.63 -5.98
N GLY A 60 -3.85 18.33 -5.66
CA GLY A 60 -2.85 17.32 -6.02
C GLY A 60 -1.69 17.15 -5.05
N ALA A 61 -1.79 17.64 -3.81
CA ALA A 61 -0.77 17.45 -2.77
C ALA A 61 -0.45 15.98 -2.48
N GLN A 62 -1.46 15.10 -2.44
CA GLN A 62 -1.26 13.65 -2.28
C GLN A 62 -0.33 13.08 -3.35
N ARG A 63 -0.61 13.39 -4.61
CA ARG A 63 0.21 12.94 -5.75
C ARG A 63 1.60 13.55 -5.73
N CYS A 64 1.75 14.79 -5.24
CA CYS A 64 3.06 15.42 -5.06
C CYS A 64 3.94 14.59 -4.11
N GLY A 65 3.47 14.31 -2.89
CA GLY A 65 4.22 13.52 -1.90
C GLY A 65 4.50 12.09 -2.36
N GLN A 66 3.52 11.40 -2.94
CA GLN A 66 3.72 10.06 -3.50
C GLN A 66 4.76 10.04 -4.63
N SER A 67 4.80 11.08 -5.46
CA SER A 67 5.79 11.20 -6.53
C SER A 67 7.18 11.45 -5.96
N MET A 68 7.29 12.32 -4.96
CA MET A 68 8.54 12.57 -4.23
C MET A 68 9.07 11.28 -3.59
N ALA A 69 8.21 10.53 -2.90
CA ALA A 69 8.57 9.25 -2.29
C ALA A 69 9.05 8.23 -3.35
N SER A 70 8.35 8.15 -4.48
CA SER A 70 8.74 7.27 -5.59
C SER A 70 10.10 7.65 -6.21
N ILE A 71 10.39 8.94 -6.34
CA ILE A 71 11.69 9.44 -6.82
C ILE A 71 12.80 9.07 -5.85
N ALA A 72 12.62 9.35 -4.56
CA ALA A 72 13.61 9.03 -3.54
C ALA A 72 13.84 7.52 -3.41
N ALA A 73 12.80 6.71 -3.46
CA ALA A 73 12.93 5.24 -3.46
C ALA A 73 13.73 4.73 -4.68
N ARG A 74 13.54 5.34 -5.87
CA ARG A 74 14.34 5.02 -7.07
C ARG A 74 15.80 5.44 -6.95
N MET A 75 16.12 6.38 -6.06
CA MET A 75 17.50 6.75 -5.72
C MET A 75 18.14 5.80 -4.70
N GLY A 76 17.36 4.93 -4.04
CA GLY A 76 17.83 3.99 -3.01
C GLY A 76 17.56 4.45 -1.58
N ASN A 77 16.77 5.51 -1.37
CA ASN A 77 16.34 5.93 -0.03
C ASN A 77 15.22 5.03 0.49
N GLY A 78 15.20 4.80 1.81
CA GLY A 78 13.99 4.30 2.46
C GLY A 78 12.94 5.40 2.51
N ILE A 79 11.69 5.03 2.25
CA ILE A 79 10.55 5.94 2.35
C ILE A 79 9.38 5.28 3.07
N TRP A 80 8.55 6.12 3.68
CA TRP A 80 7.21 5.79 4.13
C TRP A 80 6.28 6.98 3.85
N THR A 81 5.08 6.71 3.35
CA THR A 81 4.08 7.77 3.12
C THR A 81 2.86 7.58 4.01
N VAL A 82 2.23 8.69 4.38
CA VAL A 82 0.93 8.71 5.07
C VAL A 82 0.02 9.69 4.36
N GLU A 83 -1.10 9.21 3.84
CA GLU A 83 -2.09 10.08 3.21
C GLU A 83 -2.85 10.89 4.27
N ILE A 84 -2.96 12.19 4.01
CA ILE A 84 -3.83 13.10 4.74
C ILE A 84 -5.06 13.28 3.86
N ILE A 85 -6.20 12.76 4.33
CA ILE A 85 -7.46 12.76 3.60
C ILE A 85 -8.54 13.36 4.51
N PRO A 86 -9.35 14.30 4.01
CA PRO A 86 -10.51 14.78 4.76
C PRO A 86 -11.57 13.69 4.90
N ALA A 87 -12.50 13.87 5.84
CA ALA A 87 -13.64 12.95 5.99
C ALA A 87 -14.68 13.12 4.85
N GLU A 88 -14.79 14.33 4.29
CA GLU A 88 -15.72 14.66 3.21
C GLU A 88 -15.06 14.50 1.83
N ILE A 89 -15.84 14.10 0.82
CA ILE A 89 -15.34 13.93 -0.55
C ILE A 89 -14.98 15.29 -1.19
N GLN A 90 -15.77 16.33 -0.88
CA GLN A 90 -15.58 17.69 -1.37
C GLN A 90 -15.78 18.67 -0.21
N PRO A 91 -14.82 18.73 0.73
CA PRO A 91 -14.90 19.69 1.82
C PRO A 91 -14.86 21.12 1.26
N PRO A 92 -15.40 22.11 2.00
CA PRO A 92 -15.24 23.51 1.63
C PRO A 92 -13.75 23.86 1.46
N ALA A 93 -13.45 24.59 0.39
CA ALA A 93 -12.10 25.11 0.16
C ALA A 93 -11.66 25.99 1.33
N ARG A 94 -10.36 26.00 1.63
CA ARG A 94 -9.76 26.73 2.75
C ARG A 94 -10.46 26.45 4.08
N SER A 95 -10.67 25.18 4.38
CA SER A 95 -11.19 24.73 5.68
C SER A 95 -10.18 23.84 6.40
N ILE A 96 -10.13 23.95 7.72
CA ILE A 96 -9.22 23.15 8.57
C ILE A 96 -9.45 21.65 8.35
N ALA A 97 -10.72 21.21 8.33
CA ALA A 97 -11.09 19.81 8.15
C ALA A 97 -10.96 19.33 6.69
N GLY A 98 -10.72 20.24 5.74
CA GLY A 98 -10.62 19.95 4.31
C GLY A 98 -9.22 19.59 3.82
N GLY A 99 -8.24 19.57 4.73
CA GLY A 99 -6.84 19.29 4.42
C GLY A 99 -6.64 17.95 3.71
N SER A 100 -6.02 18.02 2.53
CA SER A 100 -5.60 16.88 1.74
C SER A 100 -4.10 16.98 1.49
N GLY A 101 -3.37 15.87 1.63
CA GLY A 101 -1.93 15.92 1.55
C GLY A 101 -1.26 14.58 1.73
N ASN A 102 0.05 14.62 1.86
CA ASN A 102 0.84 13.43 2.13
C ASN A 102 2.03 13.81 3.02
N ARG A 103 2.22 13.04 4.08
CA ARG A 103 3.47 13.01 4.84
C ARG A 103 4.40 12.00 4.20
N VAL A 104 5.66 12.37 4.01
CA VAL A 104 6.73 11.51 3.50
C VAL A 104 7.86 11.52 4.51
N ARG A 105 8.15 10.36 5.11
CA ARG A 105 9.40 10.14 5.85
C ARG A 105 10.42 9.58 4.88
N LEU A 106 11.57 10.23 4.78
CA LEU A 106 12.71 9.81 3.96
C LEU A 106 13.88 9.48 4.87
N ALA A 107 14.59 8.40 4.59
CA ALA A 107 15.81 8.06 5.32
C ALA A 107 16.86 7.41 4.41
N SER A 108 18.10 7.37 4.90
CA SER A 108 19.19 6.60 4.30
C SER A 108 18.91 5.10 4.32
N ASP A 109 18.29 4.62 5.39
CA ASP A 109 17.98 3.21 5.64
C ASP A 109 16.48 2.93 5.46
N ARG A 110 16.09 1.64 5.57
CA ARG A 110 14.69 1.21 5.46
C ARG A 110 13.83 1.91 6.53
N VAL A 111 12.73 2.53 6.10
CA VAL A 111 11.72 3.18 6.95
C VAL A 111 10.49 2.29 7.06
N THR A 112 9.96 2.07 8.26
CA THR A 112 8.85 1.12 8.53
C THR A 112 7.58 1.77 9.08
N ASN A 113 7.56 3.09 9.26
CA ASN A 113 6.42 3.85 9.76
C ASN A 113 6.55 5.33 9.36
N GLY A 114 5.51 6.13 9.61
CA GLY A 114 5.42 7.53 9.19
C GLY A 114 6.18 8.55 10.05
N GLY A 115 6.75 8.15 11.19
CA GLY A 115 7.36 9.04 12.17
C GLY A 115 6.37 9.94 12.92
N ASP A 116 6.88 10.66 13.93
CA ASP A 116 6.07 11.38 14.91
C ASP A 116 5.63 12.76 14.38
N GLU A 117 6.59 13.62 14.04
CA GLU A 117 6.37 15.03 13.70
C GLU A 117 7.05 15.39 12.36
N ALA A 118 6.49 16.33 11.61
CA ALA A 118 7.11 16.84 10.39
C ALA A 118 8.08 18.00 10.69
N GLU A 119 9.22 18.04 10.01
CA GLU A 119 10.20 19.14 10.12
C GLU A 119 10.14 20.13 8.96
N LEU A 120 9.49 19.75 7.84
CA LEU A 120 9.18 20.65 6.73
C LEU A 120 7.73 20.49 6.28
N VAL A 121 7.01 21.60 6.09
CA VAL A 121 5.68 21.58 5.48
C VAL A 121 5.63 22.50 4.28
N VAL A 122 5.03 22.05 3.18
CA VAL A 122 4.62 22.88 2.06
C VAL A 122 3.10 22.99 2.05
N ALA A 123 2.57 24.18 2.35
CA ALA A 123 1.15 24.43 2.51
C ALA A 123 0.61 25.37 1.42
N PHE A 124 -0.48 24.98 0.76
CA PHE A 124 -1.09 25.80 -0.30
C PHE A 124 -2.06 26.84 0.24
N ASN A 125 -2.43 26.74 1.52
CA ASN A 125 -3.14 27.74 2.30
C ASN A 125 -2.92 27.49 3.79
N GLU A 126 -3.21 28.49 4.61
CA GLU A 126 -2.97 28.45 6.05
C GLU A 126 -4.02 27.64 6.82
N GLN A 127 -5.24 27.49 6.28
CA GLN A 127 -6.33 26.80 6.98
C GLN A 127 -6.05 25.30 7.10
N VAL A 128 -5.58 24.65 6.03
CA VAL A 128 -5.23 23.22 6.07
C VAL A 128 -4.02 22.93 6.96
N LEU A 129 -3.13 23.92 7.13
CA LEU A 129 -1.97 23.85 8.03
C LEU A 129 -2.37 23.87 9.50
N LEU A 130 -3.35 24.70 9.88
CA LEU A 130 -3.85 24.78 11.25
C LEU A 130 -4.29 23.41 11.80
N GLY A 131 -4.85 22.55 10.96
CA GLY A 131 -5.26 21.20 11.36
C GLY A 131 -4.10 20.35 11.88
N ARG A 132 -2.93 20.45 11.23
CA ARG A 132 -1.70 19.74 11.63
C ARG A 132 -1.13 20.29 12.93
N ILE A 133 -1.19 21.61 13.10
CA ILE A 133 -0.71 22.28 14.32
C ILE A 133 -1.57 21.91 15.52
N HIS A 134 -2.90 21.93 15.39
CA HIS A 134 -3.81 21.53 16.46
C HIS A 134 -3.65 20.06 16.87
N ALA A 135 -3.16 19.22 15.96
CA ALA A 135 -2.86 17.83 16.21
C ALA A 135 -1.44 17.59 16.76
N HIS A 136 -0.63 18.64 16.95
CA HIS A 136 0.77 18.56 17.36
C HIS A 136 1.61 17.67 16.43
N GLU A 137 1.39 17.80 15.12
CA GLU A 137 2.06 16.97 14.10
C GLU A 137 3.31 17.62 13.50
N LEU A 138 3.67 18.83 13.95
CA LEU A 138 4.83 19.58 13.47
C LEU A 138 5.86 19.74 14.59
N SER A 139 7.13 19.56 14.25
CA SER A 139 8.23 19.66 15.20
C SER A 139 8.49 21.12 15.64
N PRO A 140 9.08 21.33 16.83
CA PRO A 140 9.53 22.65 17.25
C PRO A 140 10.53 23.25 16.24
N GLY A 141 10.23 24.44 15.72
CA GLY A 141 11.07 25.09 14.71
C GLY A 141 10.89 24.55 13.29
N CYS A 142 9.84 23.76 13.03
CA CYS A 142 9.49 23.29 11.68
C CYS A 142 9.53 24.42 10.65
N THR A 143 10.15 24.17 9.50
CA THR A 143 10.13 25.09 8.36
C THR A 143 8.80 24.96 7.62
N ILE A 144 8.14 26.08 7.34
CA ILE A 144 6.84 26.11 6.67
C ILE A 144 6.97 26.97 5.41
N LEU A 145 6.86 26.33 4.26
CA LEU A 145 6.79 26.95 2.95
C LEU A 145 5.32 27.15 2.59
N ILE A 146 4.82 28.38 2.64
CA ILE A 146 3.39 28.67 2.49
C ILE A 146 3.10 29.54 1.27
N GLU A 147 2.05 29.20 0.52
CA GLU A 147 1.57 30.00 -0.61
C GLU A 147 1.16 31.41 -0.17
N ASN A 148 1.71 32.43 -0.82
CA ASN A 148 1.50 33.83 -0.44
C ASN A 148 0.38 34.54 -1.17
N LYS A 149 -0.26 33.91 -2.18
CA LYS A 149 -1.38 34.53 -2.91
C LYS A 149 -2.48 35.08 -1.99
N TRP A 150 -2.69 34.45 -0.83
CA TRP A 150 -3.75 34.78 0.12
C TRP A 150 -3.52 36.09 0.87
N ARG A 151 -2.28 36.63 0.80
CA ARG A 151 -1.94 37.96 1.28
C ARG A 151 -2.57 39.07 0.44
N ASP A 152 -2.75 38.80 -0.85
CA ASP A 152 -3.25 39.75 -1.85
C ASP A 152 -4.60 39.28 -2.44
N ASP A 153 -5.40 38.54 -1.65
CA ASP A 153 -6.72 38.05 -2.09
C ASP A 153 -7.74 39.20 -2.19
N ASP A 154 -8.74 39.05 -3.07
CA ASP A 154 -9.80 40.04 -3.25
C ASP A 154 -10.73 40.12 -2.03
N ASP A 155 -10.81 39.06 -1.23
CA ASP A 155 -11.59 39.01 0.01
C ASP A 155 -10.77 39.49 1.22
N ALA A 156 -11.19 40.62 1.80
CA ALA A 156 -10.53 41.22 2.95
C ALA A 156 -10.55 40.32 4.21
N GLU A 157 -11.54 39.44 4.37
CA GLU A 157 -11.59 38.49 5.49
C GLU A 157 -10.52 37.40 5.32
N ILE A 158 -10.28 36.96 4.08
CA ILE A 158 -9.22 36.01 3.74
C ILE A 158 -7.85 36.62 4.06
N VAL A 159 -7.60 37.84 3.61
CA VAL A 159 -6.34 38.56 3.85
C VAL A 159 -6.08 38.76 5.34
N ALA A 160 -7.11 39.14 6.10
CA ALA A 160 -7.00 39.33 7.54
C ALA A 160 -6.72 38.00 8.28
N ALA A 161 -7.42 36.93 7.91
CA ALA A 161 -7.21 35.59 8.48
C ALA A 161 -5.81 35.05 8.17
N TYR A 162 -5.35 35.18 6.93
CA TYR A 162 -4.02 34.76 6.52
C TYR A 162 -2.94 35.54 7.29
N THR A 163 -3.02 36.88 7.29
CA THR A 163 -2.03 37.73 7.97
C THR A 163 -1.94 37.45 9.46
N ARG A 164 -3.09 37.25 10.14
CA ARG A 164 -3.12 36.87 11.55
C ARG A 164 -2.45 35.51 11.78
N THR A 165 -2.80 34.51 10.97
CA THR A 165 -2.27 33.16 11.10
C THR A 165 -0.76 33.15 10.95
N ILE A 166 -0.21 33.83 9.93
CA ILE A 166 1.25 33.91 9.75
C ILE A 166 1.94 34.52 10.98
N GLY A 167 1.41 35.62 11.53
CA GLY A 167 1.97 36.24 12.74
C GLY A 167 1.95 35.31 13.96
N GLU A 168 0.85 34.58 14.17
CA GLU A 168 0.73 33.60 15.27
C GLU A 168 1.74 32.44 15.12
N LEU A 169 2.01 32.00 13.88
CA LEU A 169 3.00 30.94 13.61
C LEU A 169 4.44 31.42 13.88
N GLU A 170 4.77 32.64 13.45
CA GLU A 170 6.08 33.25 13.71
C GLU A 170 6.31 33.44 15.22
N GLU A 171 5.30 33.92 15.95
CA GLU A 171 5.33 34.06 17.41
C GLU A 171 5.50 32.70 18.13
N SER A 172 4.96 31.64 17.54
CA SER A 172 5.10 30.26 18.02
C SER A 172 6.47 29.63 17.71
N GLY A 173 7.34 30.35 16.98
CA GLY A 173 8.72 29.92 16.70
C GLY A 173 8.90 29.04 15.47
N TYR A 174 7.92 28.98 14.57
CA TYR A 174 8.08 28.31 13.27
C TYR A 174 8.89 29.17 12.28
N ASP A 175 9.66 28.53 11.41
CA ASP A 175 10.39 29.21 10.33
C ASP A 175 9.50 29.34 9.09
N ILE A 176 8.82 30.49 8.95
CA ILE A 176 7.86 30.73 7.87
C ILE A 176 8.54 31.35 6.66
N GLN A 177 8.35 30.75 5.49
CA GLN A 177 8.79 31.31 4.21
C GLN A 177 7.62 31.35 3.22
N GLU A 178 7.26 32.56 2.81
CA GLU A 178 6.18 32.81 1.88
C GLU A 178 6.62 32.62 0.42
N ILE A 179 5.91 31.76 -0.30
CA ILE A 179 6.25 31.33 -1.66
C ILE A 179 5.16 31.78 -2.64
N PRO A 180 5.49 32.48 -3.73
CA PRO A 180 4.52 32.93 -4.73
C PRO A 180 4.15 31.82 -5.73
N MET A 181 3.70 30.65 -5.25
CA MET A 181 3.52 29.45 -6.09
C MET A 181 2.54 29.71 -7.24
N GLU A 182 1.41 30.36 -6.97
CA GLU A 182 0.41 30.71 -8.00
C GLU A 182 0.99 31.59 -9.10
N ARG A 183 1.67 32.66 -8.69
CA ARG A 183 2.26 33.64 -9.60
C ARG A 183 3.37 33.02 -10.46
N GLU A 184 4.15 32.11 -9.91
CA GLU A 184 5.18 31.38 -10.66
C GLU A 184 4.56 30.37 -11.63
N CYS A 185 3.55 29.60 -11.20
CA CYS A 185 2.85 28.66 -12.07
C CYS A 185 2.13 29.34 -13.25
N LEU A 186 1.56 30.54 -13.05
CA LEU A 186 0.86 31.31 -14.10
C LEU A 186 1.75 31.70 -15.29
N LYS A 187 3.08 31.63 -15.16
CA LYS A 187 4.01 31.85 -16.27
C LYS A 187 4.00 30.69 -17.29
N TYR A 188 3.50 29.51 -16.89
CA TYR A 188 3.56 28.28 -17.68
C TYR A 188 2.17 27.72 -18.01
N VAL A 189 1.19 27.89 -17.12
CA VAL A 189 -0.17 27.36 -17.29
C VAL A 189 -1.23 28.41 -16.98
N ALA A 190 -2.37 28.31 -17.66
CA ALA A 190 -3.50 29.23 -17.44
C ALA A 190 -4.25 28.97 -16.12
N ASP A 191 -4.32 27.71 -15.68
CA ASP A 191 -4.92 27.31 -14.40
C ASP A 191 -3.83 26.74 -13.47
N PRO A 192 -3.33 27.54 -12.51
CA PRO A 192 -2.27 27.14 -11.60
C PRO A 192 -2.73 26.10 -10.57
N LYS A 193 -4.04 25.96 -10.28
CA LYS A 193 -4.55 25.01 -9.27
C LYS A 193 -4.17 23.56 -9.58
N ARG A 194 -4.00 23.23 -10.85
CA ARG A 194 -3.59 21.90 -11.32
C ARG A 194 -2.09 21.77 -11.60
N GLY A 195 -1.32 22.85 -11.43
CA GLY A 195 0.12 22.89 -11.71
C GLY A 195 1.00 23.10 -10.48
N LYS A 196 0.47 23.68 -9.39
CA LYS A 196 1.22 23.94 -8.15
C LYS A 196 1.85 22.68 -7.58
N ASN A 197 1.17 21.54 -7.62
CA ASN A 197 1.71 20.27 -7.15
C ASN A 197 3.00 19.85 -7.89
N MET A 198 3.12 20.09 -9.20
CA MET A 198 4.35 19.82 -9.95
C MET A 198 5.44 20.84 -9.66
N PHE A 199 5.08 22.12 -9.51
CA PHE A 199 6.02 23.15 -9.08
C PHE A 199 6.60 22.83 -7.70
N VAL A 200 5.76 22.47 -6.73
CA VAL A 200 6.19 22.04 -5.39
C VAL A 200 7.02 20.76 -5.46
N LEU A 201 6.66 19.79 -6.30
CA LEU A 201 7.51 18.60 -6.51
C LEU A 201 8.93 19.00 -6.97
N GLY A 202 9.02 20.00 -7.86
CA GLY A 202 10.29 20.56 -8.33
C GLY A 202 11.09 21.22 -7.21
N MET A 203 10.41 22.04 -6.39
CA MET A 203 11.03 22.65 -5.20
C MET A 203 11.56 21.58 -4.24
N LEU A 204 10.78 20.54 -3.97
CA LEU A 204 11.18 19.42 -3.12
C LEU A 204 12.36 18.65 -3.71
N CYS A 205 12.43 18.50 -5.04
CA CYS A 205 13.61 17.92 -5.69
C CYS A 205 14.87 18.77 -5.47
N SER A 206 14.77 20.10 -5.49
CA SER A 206 15.89 20.98 -5.12
C SER A 206 16.23 20.85 -3.65
N ILE A 207 15.24 21.01 -2.76
CA ILE A 207 15.41 20.98 -1.30
C ILE A 207 16.08 19.69 -0.84
N TYR A 208 15.64 18.52 -1.33
CA TYR A 208 16.17 17.22 -0.92
C TYR A 208 17.27 16.68 -1.83
N SER A 209 17.78 17.51 -2.76
CA SER A 209 18.82 17.12 -3.70
C SER A 209 18.49 15.85 -4.51
N LEU A 210 17.23 15.70 -4.90
CA LEU A 210 16.74 14.56 -5.69
C LEU A 210 17.17 14.67 -7.16
N ASP A 211 17.32 13.52 -7.81
CA ASP A 211 17.71 13.44 -9.20
C ASP A 211 16.59 13.92 -10.14
N MET A 212 16.85 15.01 -10.86
CA MET A 212 15.88 15.62 -11.76
C MET A 212 15.57 14.78 -13.01
N GLN A 213 16.45 13.87 -13.42
CA GLN A 213 16.15 12.95 -14.52
C GLN A 213 15.12 11.91 -14.07
N ILE A 214 15.31 11.33 -12.87
CA ILE A 214 14.34 10.42 -12.24
C ILE A 214 13.00 11.14 -12.04
N ALA A 215 13.01 12.40 -11.60
CA ALA A 215 11.81 13.21 -11.43
C ALA A 215 11.02 13.43 -12.74
N ARG A 216 11.71 13.78 -13.84
CA ARG A 216 11.07 13.90 -15.17
C ARG A 216 10.44 12.60 -15.62
N GLU A 217 11.14 11.49 -15.44
CA GLU A 217 10.63 10.16 -15.79
C GLU A 217 9.40 9.78 -14.95
N GLN A 218 9.38 10.14 -13.67
CA GLN A 218 8.23 9.92 -12.79
C GLN A 218 7.01 10.72 -13.26
N VAL A 219 7.18 12.00 -13.60
CA VAL A 219 6.10 12.84 -14.14
C VAL A 219 5.59 12.28 -15.47
N ALA A 220 6.49 11.88 -16.37
CA ALA A 220 6.11 11.24 -17.64
C ALA A 220 5.32 9.94 -17.43
N PHE A 221 5.73 9.11 -16.46
CA PHE A 221 5.01 7.87 -16.12
C PHE A 221 3.59 8.14 -15.62
N ILE A 222 3.42 9.11 -14.71
CA ILE A 222 2.12 9.47 -14.14
C ILE A 222 1.11 9.93 -15.21
N PHE A 223 1.60 10.65 -16.21
CA PHE A 223 0.79 11.22 -17.29
C PHE A 223 0.89 10.42 -18.59
N ALA A 224 1.41 9.19 -18.59
CA ALA A 224 1.66 8.39 -19.80
C ALA A 224 0.41 8.11 -20.66
N LYS A 225 -0.79 8.14 -20.05
CA LYS A 225 -2.08 7.99 -20.73
C LYS A 225 -2.66 9.33 -21.25
N LYS A 226 -1.93 10.44 -21.14
CA LYS A 226 -2.33 11.79 -21.57
C LYS A 226 -1.52 12.25 -22.78
N ASP A 227 -1.96 13.34 -23.41
CA ASP A 227 -1.28 13.93 -24.57
C ASP A 227 0.11 14.46 -24.19
N GLN A 228 1.07 14.38 -25.14
CA GLN A 228 2.46 14.79 -24.91
C GLN A 228 2.59 16.22 -24.40
N ASN A 229 1.79 17.16 -24.90
CA ASN A 229 1.80 18.56 -24.43
C ASN A 229 1.45 18.67 -22.94
N ILE A 230 0.59 17.80 -22.40
CA ILE A 230 0.28 17.78 -20.96
C ILE A 230 1.50 17.31 -20.18
N ILE A 231 2.18 16.26 -20.66
CA ILE A 231 3.40 15.75 -20.05
C ILE A 231 4.48 16.84 -20.02
N ASP A 232 4.72 17.48 -21.16
CA ASP A 232 5.74 18.53 -21.31
C ASP A 232 5.46 19.73 -20.40
N ASN A 233 4.20 20.17 -20.30
CA ASN A 233 3.82 21.26 -19.41
C ASN A 233 4.05 20.92 -17.92
N ASN A 234 3.76 19.68 -17.50
CA ASN A 234 4.01 19.24 -16.12
C ASN A 234 5.52 19.13 -15.83
N ILE A 235 6.33 18.72 -16.82
CA ILE A 235 7.79 18.72 -16.71
C ILE A 235 8.33 20.16 -16.61
N GLN A 236 7.81 21.10 -17.39
CA GLN A 236 8.22 22.51 -17.29
C GLN A 236 7.89 23.11 -15.91
N LEU A 237 6.73 22.78 -15.34
CA LEU A 237 6.37 23.20 -13.98
C LEU A 237 7.31 22.60 -12.93
N LEU A 238 7.66 21.32 -13.06
CA LEU A 238 8.66 20.65 -12.22
C LEU A 238 10.02 21.38 -12.30
N GLU A 239 10.51 21.66 -13.49
CA GLU A 239 11.79 22.38 -13.68
C GLU A 239 11.74 23.81 -13.14
N ALA A 240 10.63 24.51 -13.36
CA ALA A 240 10.44 25.87 -12.83
C ALA A 240 10.47 25.89 -11.31
N GLY A 241 9.86 24.92 -10.64
CA GLY A 241 9.90 24.77 -9.19
C GLY A 241 11.30 24.51 -8.65
N PHE A 242 12.05 23.63 -9.34
CA PHE A 242 13.45 23.35 -9.01
C PHE A 242 14.32 24.62 -9.14
N ASP A 243 14.24 25.30 -10.28
CA ASP A 243 15.03 26.51 -10.55
C ASP A 243 14.66 27.65 -9.59
N TRP A 244 13.38 27.79 -9.26
CA TRP A 244 12.92 28.78 -8.29
C TRP A 244 13.49 28.51 -6.90
N ALA A 245 13.44 27.25 -6.44
CA ALA A 245 14.04 26.86 -5.16
C ALA A 245 15.56 27.09 -5.15
N GLU A 246 16.27 26.74 -6.23
CA GLU A 246 17.70 27.03 -6.42
C GLU A 246 18.03 28.52 -6.38
N ALA A 247 17.15 29.39 -6.86
CA ALA A 247 17.38 30.83 -6.84
C ALA A 247 17.02 31.50 -5.50
N ASN A 248 16.00 31.02 -4.78
CA ASN A 248 15.36 31.78 -3.70
C ASN A 248 15.52 31.17 -2.30
N LEU A 249 15.60 29.84 -2.16
CA LEU A 249 15.75 29.20 -0.85
C LEU A 249 17.21 29.19 -0.40
N THR A 250 17.47 29.22 0.90
CA THR A 250 18.83 29.28 1.47
C THR A 250 19.34 27.94 2.00
N PHE A 251 18.48 26.94 2.08
CA PHE A 251 18.77 25.63 2.67
C PHE A 251 18.59 24.50 1.65
N LYS A 252 19.34 23.42 1.84
CA LYS A 252 19.21 22.15 1.13
C LYS A 252 19.57 21.01 2.07
N TYR A 253 18.92 19.89 1.86
CA TYR A 253 19.17 18.63 2.52
C TYR A 253 19.75 17.62 1.53
N CYS A 254 20.57 16.72 2.04
CA CYS A 254 20.97 15.49 1.36
C CYS A 254 20.73 14.34 2.33
N ILE A 255 19.92 13.37 1.92
CA ILE A 255 19.73 12.12 2.64
C ILE A 255 20.42 11.05 1.82
N PRO A 256 21.66 10.64 2.17
CA PRO A 256 22.44 9.72 1.34
C PRO A 256 21.69 8.40 1.16
N PRO A 257 21.47 7.92 -0.08
CA PRO A 257 20.78 6.67 -0.31
C PRO A 257 21.68 5.47 0.06
N SER A 258 21.05 4.39 0.50
CA SER A 258 21.74 3.11 0.65
C SER A 258 21.91 2.42 -0.71
N PRO A 259 23.06 1.80 -1.00
CA PRO A 259 23.24 1.06 -2.25
C PRO A 259 22.21 -0.06 -2.39
N MET A 260 21.46 -0.03 -3.49
CA MET A 260 20.55 -1.14 -3.83
C MET A 260 21.36 -2.39 -4.20
N THR A 261 21.27 -3.43 -3.37
CA THR A 261 21.96 -4.72 -3.60
C THR A 261 21.17 -5.66 -4.49
N GLU A 262 19.86 -5.43 -4.65
CA GLU A 262 18.96 -6.26 -5.44
C GLU A 262 17.80 -5.43 -6.05
N PRO A 263 17.10 -5.93 -7.09
CA PRO A 263 15.94 -5.25 -7.65
C PRO A 263 14.82 -5.06 -6.63
N GLN A 264 14.29 -3.84 -6.51
CA GLN A 264 13.21 -3.48 -5.60
C GLN A 264 11.94 -3.12 -6.39
N ILE A 265 10.79 -3.14 -5.73
CA ILE A 265 9.56 -2.47 -6.19
C ILE A 265 9.08 -1.48 -5.13
N VAL A 266 8.37 -0.44 -5.57
CA VAL A 266 7.80 0.59 -4.68
C VAL A 266 6.30 0.61 -4.93
N VAL A 267 5.54 0.11 -3.96
CA VAL A 267 4.08 0.00 -4.04
C VAL A 267 3.47 0.30 -2.68
N ASN A 268 2.15 0.45 -2.63
CA ASN A 268 1.42 0.50 -1.36
C ASN A 268 0.90 -0.89 -0.96
N GLY A 269 0.41 -1.02 0.28
CA GLY A 269 -0.09 -2.29 0.80
C GLY A 269 -1.23 -2.87 -0.02
N ASN A 270 -2.16 -2.05 -0.53
CA ASN A 270 -3.28 -2.56 -1.33
C ASN A 270 -2.87 -3.07 -2.71
N VAL A 271 -1.91 -2.41 -3.37
CA VAL A 271 -1.30 -2.94 -4.60
C VAL A 271 -0.51 -4.21 -4.28
N SER A 272 0.20 -4.24 -3.15
CA SER A 272 0.93 -5.44 -2.70
C SER A 272 0.01 -6.63 -2.45
N LEU A 273 -1.17 -6.42 -1.84
CA LEU A 273 -2.23 -7.42 -1.72
C LEU A 273 -2.69 -7.92 -3.09
N GLY A 274 -2.97 -7.03 -4.03
CA GLY A 274 -3.38 -7.39 -5.39
C GLY A 274 -2.31 -8.22 -6.13
N LEU A 275 -1.05 -7.84 -6.01
CA LEU A 275 0.09 -8.60 -6.52
C LEU A 275 0.18 -10.00 -5.87
N GLY A 276 -0.01 -10.08 -4.55
CA GLY A 276 -0.02 -11.34 -3.80
C GLY A 276 -1.18 -12.26 -4.19
N ILE A 277 -2.37 -11.70 -4.45
CA ILE A 277 -3.54 -12.43 -4.95
C ILE A 277 -3.21 -13.07 -6.30
N MET A 278 -2.66 -12.32 -7.26
CA MET A 278 -2.24 -12.87 -8.55
C MET A 278 -1.15 -13.93 -8.40
N ALA A 279 -0.13 -13.66 -7.59
CA ALA A 279 0.99 -14.59 -7.37
C ALA A 279 0.54 -15.89 -6.69
N SER A 280 -0.52 -15.84 -5.88
CA SER A 280 -1.09 -17.00 -5.19
C SER A 280 -1.83 -17.97 -6.14
N GLY A 281 -2.16 -17.52 -7.35
CA GLY A 281 -2.96 -18.27 -8.33
C GLY A 281 -4.46 -18.31 -8.03
N MET A 282 -4.97 -17.45 -7.15
CA MET A 282 -6.42 -17.18 -7.06
C MET A 282 -6.88 -16.51 -8.35
N GLU A 283 -8.03 -16.92 -8.89
CA GLU A 283 -8.54 -16.46 -10.18
C GLU A 283 -9.81 -15.62 -10.05
N VAL A 284 -10.45 -15.61 -8.88
CA VAL A 284 -11.70 -14.87 -8.66
C VAL A 284 -11.57 -13.99 -7.42
N CYS A 285 -11.77 -12.69 -7.63
CA CYS A 285 -11.93 -11.69 -6.58
C CYS A 285 -13.36 -11.14 -6.65
N ALA A 286 -14.17 -11.35 -5.61
CA ALA A 286 -15.51 -10.77 -5.52
C ALA A 286 -15.58 -9.70 -4.43
N MET A 287 -16.09 -8.51 -4.75
CA MET A 287 -16.05 -7.36 -3.84
C MET A 287 -17.30 -6.49 -3.96
N TYR A 288 -17.49 -5.65 -2.95
CA TYR A 288 -18.33 -4.46 -3.01
C TYR A 288 -17.45 -3.25 -2.66
N PRO A 289 -17.56 -2.10 -3.35
CA PRO A 289 -16.69 -0.95 -3.09
C PRO A 289 -16.83 -0.42 -1.65
N ILE A 290 -15.74 -0.42 -0.89
CA ILE A 290 -15.67 0.12 0.48
C ILE A 290 -14.26 0.66 0.78
N THR A 291 -14.14 1.89 1.27
CA THR A 291 -12.87 2.48 1.72
C THR A 291 -12.36 1.76 2.98
N PRO A 292 -11.06 1.44 3.11
CA PRO A 292 -9.96 1.70 2.19
C PRO A 292 -9.71 0.55 1.20
N ALA A 293 -10.53 -0.50 1.23
CA ALA A 293 -10.30 -1.76 0.54
C ALA A 293 -10.45 -1.70 -0.99
N THR A 294 -11.28 -0.79 -1.52
CA THR A 294 -11.58 -0.71 -2.96
C THR A 294 -10.34 -0.58 -3.85
N SER A 295 -9.26 0.04 -3.38
CA SER A 295 -8.06 0.21 -4.21
C SER A 295 -7.31 -1.10 -4.51
N VAL A 296 -7.49 -2.16 -3.71
CA VAL A 296 -6.99 -3.51 -4.06
C VAL A 296 -7.66 -4.00 -5.34
N SER A 297 -8.99 -3.94 -5.37
CA SER A 297 -9.79 -4.35 -6.53
C SER A 297 -9.66 -3.42 -7.73
N HIS A 298 -9.43 -2.11 -7.53
CA HIS A 298 -9.10 -1.22 -8.65
C HIS A 298 -7.82 -1.67 -9.35
N TYR A 299 -6.78 -2.00 -8.60
CA TYR A 299 -5.55 -2.53 -9.15
C TYR A 299 -5.80 -3.86 -9.89
N LEU A 300 -6.50 -4.81 -9.27
CA LEU A 300 -6.85 -6.08 -9.92
C LEU A 300 -7.67 -5.87 -11.21
N SER A 301 -8.64 -4.96 -11.24
CA SER A 301 -9.43 -4.68 -12.44
C SER A 301 -8.59 -4.17 -13.62
N GLU A 302 -7.40 -3.59 -13.38
CA GLU A 302 -6.50 -3.17 -14.45
C GLU A 302 -5.68 -4.32 -15.04
N VAL A 303 -5.36 -5.37 -14.26
CA VAL A 303 -4.34 -6.36 -14.63
C VAL A 303 -4.78 -7.82 -14.54
N PHE A 304 -5.81 -8.15 -13.78
CA PHE A 304 -6.14 -9.53 -13.40
C PHE A 304 -6.62 -10.37 -14.59
N GLU A 305 -7.40 -9.78 -15.49
CA GLU A 305 -7.85 -10.44 -16.74
C GLU A 305 -6.67 -10.83 -17.65
N THR A 306 -5.56 -10.07 -17.61
CA THR A 306 -4.37 -10.35 -18.42
C THR A 306 -3.69 -11.67 -18.03
N VAL A 307 -3.97 -12.16 -16.82
CA VAL A 307 -3.49 -13.43 -16.28
C VAL A 307 -4.62 -14.44 -16.07
N GLY A 308 -5.80 -14.19 -16.66
CA GLY A 308 -6.95 -15.11 -16.63
C GLY A 308 -7.85 -15.01 -15.40
N GLY A 309 -7.61 -14.05 -14.49
CA GLY A 309 -8.46 -13.81 -13.34
C GLY A 309 -9.62 -12.86 -13.63
N VAL A 310 -10.60 -12.80 -12.72
CA VAL A 310 -11.82 -11.98 -12.84
C VAL A 310 -12.07 -11.22 -11.54
N VAL A 311 -12.40 -9.94 -11.67
CA VAL A 311 -12.96 -9.13 -10.58
C VAL A 311 -14.47 -9.05 -10.77
N HIS A 312 -15.24 -9.55 -9.81
CA HIS A 312 -16.69 -9.43 -9.77
C HIS A 312 -17.09 -8.36 -8.75
N GLN A 313 -17.57 -7.21 -9.23
CA GLN A 313 -18.22 -6.22 -8.39
C GLN A 313 -19.68 -6.63 -8.21
N ALA A 314 -20.03 -7.03 -6.98
CA ALA A 314 -21.39 -7.41 -6.62
C ALA A 314 -22.21 -6.17 -6.17
N GLU A 315 -23.51 -6.38 -5.95
CA GLU A 315 -24.47 -5.38 -5.49
C GLU A 315 -24.34 -5.02 -4.00
N ASP A 316 -23.83 -5.94 -3.18
CA ASP A 316 -23.53 -5.76 -1.76
C ASP A 316 -22.48 -6.77 -1.25
N GLU A 317 -22.08 -6.67 0.03
CA GLU A 317 -21.08 -7.55 0.62
C GLU A 317 -21.54 -9.00 0.80
N ILE A 318 -22.85 -9.25 0.95
CA ILE A 318 -23.43 -10.59 1.09
C ILE A 318 -23.31 -11.31 -0.25
N ALA A 319 -23.75 -10.67 -1.33
CA ALA A 319 -23.65 -11.16 -2.70
C ALA A 319 -22.19 -11.38 -3.11
N ALA A 320 -21.29 -10.45 -2.78
CA ALA A 320 -19.86 -10.61 -3.04
C ALA A 320 -19.27 -11.86 -2.35
N CYS A 321 -19.61 -12.11 -1.08
CA CYS A 321 -19.11 -13.28 -0.36
C CYS A 321 -19.73 -14.58 -0.89
N ALA A 322 -21.04 -14.57 -1.16
CA ALA A 322 -21.74 -15.71 -1.73
C ALA A 322 -21.18 -16.10 -3.11
N PHE A 323 -20.87 -15.11 -3.96
CA PHE A 323 -20.23 -15.34 -5.25
C PHE A 323 -18.84 -15.95 -5.08
N ALA A 324 -18.00 -15.41 -4.19
CA ALA A 324 -16.67 -15.98 -3.92
C ALA A 324 -16.76 -17.42 -3.42
N ILE A 325 -17.71 -17.73 -2.55
CA ILE A 325 -17.94 -19.09 -2.05
C ILE A 325 -18.38 -20.03 -3.17
N GLY A 326 -19.29 -19.60 -4.04
CA GLY A 326 -19.73 -20.39 -5.20
C GLY A 326 -18.58 -20.63 -6.20
N ALA A 327 -17.79 -19.60 -6.48
CA ALA A 327 -16.59 -19.71 -7.33
C ALA A 327 -15.56 -20.66 -6.71
N SER A 328 -15.32 -20.53 -5.40
CA SER A 328 -14.44 -21.43 -4.68
C SER A 328 -14.94 -22.86 -4.76
N TYR A 329 -16.23 -23.10 -4.46
CA TYR A 329 -16.88 -24.41 -4.57
C TYR A 329 -16.67 -25.07 -5.94
N ALA A 330 -16.70 -24.30 -7.02
CA ALA A 330 -16.51 -24.77 -8.39
C ALA A 330 -15.05 -25.11 -8.76
N GLY A 331 -14.05 -24.73 -7.94
CA GLY A 331 -12.65 -25.00 -8.26
C GLY A 331 -11.66 -24.52 -7.19
N LYS A 332 -10.80 -23.57 -7.59
CA LYS A 332 -9.72 -23.01 -6.77
C LYS A 332 -10.24 -22.06 -5.71
N CYS A 333 -9.47 -21.84 -4.65
CA CYS A 333 -9.82 -20.85 -3.65
C CYS A 333 -10.06 -19.46 -4.27
N ALA A 334 -11.13 -18.79 -3.85
CA ALA A 334 -11.46 -17.42 -4.23
C ALA A 334 -11.18 -16.45 -3.08
N VAL A 335 -11.10 -15.16 -3.42
CA VAL A 335 -10.92 -14.07 -2.45
C VAL A 335 -12.11 -13.12 -2.47
N THR A 336 -12.47 -12.61 -1.29
CA THR A 336 -13.33 -11.43 -1.16
C THR A 336 -12.64 -10.38 -0.32
N ILE A 337 -12.81 -9.10 -0.68
CA ILE A 337 -12.09 -7.97 -0.09
C ILE A 337 -13.12 -6.99 0.50
N THR A 338 -12.87 -6.51 1.71
CA THR A 338 -13.81 -5.69 2.46
C THR A 338 -13.12 -4.86 3.57
N SER A 339 -13.93 -4.22 4.41
CA SER A 339 -13.54 -3.54 5.66
C SER A 339 -14.58 -3.86 6.75
N GLY A 340 -14.38 -3.46 8.00
CA GLY A 340 -15.23 -3.79 9.16
C GLY A 340 -16.75 -3.87 8.92
N PRO A 341 -17.43 -2.85 8.36
CA PRO A 341 -18.87 -2.91 8.09
C PRO A 341 -19.27 -4.04 7.14
N GLY A 342 -18.48 -4.24 6.10
CA GLY A 342 -18.70 -5.29 5.13
C GLY A 342 -18.34 -6.68 5.66
N LEU A 343 -17.30 -6.79 6.50
CA LEU A 343 -17.02 -8.03 7.23
C LEU A 343 -18.22 -8.44 8.09
N ALA A 344 -18.91 -7.49 8.71
CA ALA A 344 -20.10 -7.78 9.52
C ALA A 344 -21.25 -8.37 8.70
N LEU A 345 -21.49 -7.84 7.50
CA LEU A 345 -22.50 -8.39 6.57
C LEU A 345 -22.12 -9.79 6.06
N LYS A 346 -20.83 -10.09 5.94
CA LYS A 346 -20.34 -11.40 5.45
C LYS A 346 -20.40 -12.52 6.49
N GLN A 347 -20.62 -12.24 7.77
CA GLN A 347 -20.49 -13.25 8.84
C GLN A 347 -21.41 -14.47 8.65
N GLU A 348 -22.64 -14.27 8.17
CA GLU A 348 -23.56 -15.39 7.88
C GLU A 348 -23.01 -16.26 6.75
N THR A 349 -22.59 -15.65 5.65
CA THR A 349 -22.08 -16.36 4.47
C THR A 349 -20.73 -17.04 4.75
N ILE A 350 -19.88 -16.43 5.57
CA ILE A 350 -18.66 -17.05 6.10
C ILE A 350 -19.01 -18.29 6.92
N GLY A 351 -20.09 -18.25 7.72
CA GLY A 351 -20.62 -19.43 8.41
C GLY A 351 -20.97 -20.58 7.47
N LEU A 352 -21.57 -20.28 6.32
CA LEU A 352 -21.82 -21.28 5.27
C LEU A 352 -20.50 -21.89 4.74
N ALA A 353 -19.49 -21.07 4.45
CA ALA A 353 -18.20 -21.56 3.97
C ALA A 353 -17.52 -22.48 5.00
N VAL A 354 -17.62 -22.16 6.29
CA VAL A 354 -17.09 -23.01 7.37
C VAL A 354 -17.88 -24.31 7.52
N MET A 355 -19.22 -24.25 7.51
CA MET A 355 -20.06 -25.44 7.58
C MET A 355 -19.76 -26.41 6.43
N ALA A 356 -19.68 -25.87 5.21
CA ALA A 356 -19.48 -26.64 3.99
C ALA A 356 -18.00 -26.89 3.64
N GLU A 357 -17.07 -26.46 4.50
CA GLU A 357 -15.62 -26.64 4.34
C GLU A 357 -15.08 -26.12 2.99
N ILE A 358 -15.55 -24.95 2.57
CA ILE A 358 -15.15 -24.30 1.32
C ILE A 358 -13.96 -23.36 1.61
N PRO A 359 -12.78 -23.56 0.98
CA PRO A 359 -11.66 -22.64 1.06
C PRO A 359 -12.04 -21.21 0.67
N LEU A 360 -11.79 -20.24 1.53
CA LEU A 360 -12.06 -18.83 1.22
C LEU A 360 -11.02 -17.94 1.88
N VAL A 361 -10.50 -16.97 1.13
CA VAL A 361 -9.70 -15.86 1.70
C VAL A 361 -10.60 -14.63 1.82
N VAL A 362 -10.69 -14.07 3.01
CA VAL A 362 -11.40 -12.81 3.29
C VAL A 362 -10.36 -11.77 3.69
N VAL A 363 -10.16 -10.74 2.88
CA VAL A 363 -9.29 -9.63 3.23
C VAL A 363 -10.12 -8.54 3.89
N ASP A 364 -9.76 -8.19 5.13
CA ASP A 364 -10.35 -7.10 5.88
C ASP A 364 -9.32 -5.97 6.02
N VAL A 365 -9.55 -4.89 5.28
CA VAL A 365 -8.76 -3.66 5.35
C VAL A 365 -9.37 -2.77 6.43
N GLN A 366 -8.91 -2.94 7.67
CA GLN A 366 -9.50 -2.32 8.84
C GLN A 366 -9.45 -0.79 8.78
N ARG A 367 -10.47 -0.14 9.33
CA ARG A 367 -10.60 1.32 9.45
C ARG A 367 -11.30 1.67 10.76
N GLY A 368 -11.31 2.94 11.15
CA GLY A 368 -11.95 3.38 12.39
C GLY A 368 -13.43 3.00 12.48
N GLY A 369 -13.82 2.30 13.55
CA GLY A 369 -15.20 1.95 13.86
C GLY A 369 -15.81 2.82 14.97
N PRO A 370 -16.97 2.42 15.55
CA PRO A 370 -17.90 1.38 15.10
C PRO A 370 -18.86 1.90 14.00
N SER A 371 -19.67 1.01 13.40
CA SER A 371 -20.62 1.33 12.32
C SER A 371 -19.89 1.97 11.14
N THR A 372 -20.38 3.07 10.54
CA THR A 372 -19.64 3.82 9.50
C THR A 372 -18.27 4.25 10.00
N GLY A 373 -18.18 4.66 11.27
CA GLY A 373 -16.97 5.06 11.97
C GLY A 373 -16.23 6.21 11.30
N LEU A 374 -14.92 6.03 11.12
CA LEU A 374 -13.98 6.96 10.50
C LEU A 374 -13.37 6.30 9.25
N PRO A 375 -14.03 6.35 8.08
CA PRO A 375 -13.64 5.57 6.90
C PRO A 375 -12.22 5.81 6.40
N THR A 376 -11.66 6.99 6.67
CA THR A 376 -10.33 7.42 6.23
C THR A 376 -9.27 7.38 7.35
N LYS A 377 -9.61 6.84 8.53
CA LYS A 377 -8.68 6.73 9.66
C LYS A 377 -8.33 5.28 9.95
N THR A 378 -7.09 5.07 10.34
CA THR A 378 -6.54 3.77 10.71
C THR A 378 -7.05 3.36 12.09
N GLU A 379 -7.49 2.12 12.19
CA GLU A 379 -7.77 1.45 13.46
C GLU A 379 -7.60 -0.07 13.23
N GLN A 380 -7.23 -0.79 14.28
CA GLN A 380 -7.12 -2.26 14.29
C GLN A 380 -8.21 -2.85 15.21
N GLY A 381 -9.46 -2.39 15.04
CA GLY A 381 -10.59 -2.66 15.93
C GLY A 381 -11.33 -3.97 15.66
N ASP A 382 -11.11 -4.60 14.50
CA ASP A 382 -11.93 -5.72 14.03
C ASP A 382 -11.43 -7.09 14.51
N LEU A 383 -10.28 -7.17 15.21
CA LEU A 383 -9.61 -8.41 15.62
C LEU A 383 -10.53 -9.48 16.24
N LEU A 384 -11.20 -9.12 17.33
CA LEU A 384 -12.08 -10.06 18.05
C LEU A 384 -13.32 -10.40 17.22
N PHE A 385 -13.79 -9.46 16.40
CA PHE A 385 -14.93 -9.69 15.52
C PHE A 385 -14.57 -10.63 14.36
N ALA A 386 -13.37 -10.53 13.80
CA ALA A 386 -12.85 -11.48 12.82
C ALA A 386 -12.73 -12.90 13.41
N CYS A 387 -12.30 -13.00 14.68
CA CYS A 387 -12.20 -14.28 15.39
C CYS A 387 -13.59 -14.88 15.71
N PHE A 388 -14.50 -14.08 16.27
CA PHE A 388 -15.69 -14.56 16.98
C PHE A 388 -17.03 -14.05 16.45
N GLY A 389 -17.07 -13.27 15.37
CA GLY A 389 -18.29 -12.59 14.88
C GLY A 389 -19.37 -13.49 14.28
N GLY A 390 -19.08 -14.78 14.05
CA GLY A 390 -20.03 -15.73 13.47
C GLY A 390 -20.89 -16.45 14.52
N HIS A 391 -22.08 -16.90 14.13
CA HIS A 391 -22.94 -17.71 14.99
C HIS A 391 -22.46 -19.17 15.08
N GLY A 392 -22.70 -19.82 16.23
CA GLY A 392 -22.25 -21.19 16.51
C GLY A 392 -20.72 -21.32 16.60
N ASP A 393 -20.23 -22.55 16.73
CA ASP A 393 -18.80 -22.83 16.64
C ASP A 393 -18.34 -22.74 15.18
N ASN A 394 -17.76 -21.59 14.84
CA ASN A 394 -17.41 -21.21 13.48
C ASN A 394 -15.87 -21.04 13.35
N PRO A 395 -15.10 -22.15 13.32
CA PRO A 395 -13.63 -22.13 13.31
C PRO A 395 -13.08 -21.52 12.03
N LYS A 396 -12.23 -20.50 12.18
CA LYS A 396 -11.57 -19.75 11.10
C LYS A 396 -10.11 -19.53 11.48
N VAL A 397 -9.27 -19.32 10.48
CA VAL A 397 -7.90 -18.86 10.68
C VAL A 397 -7.88 -17.35 10.53
N VAL A 398 -7.31 -16.63 11.50
CA VAL A 398 -7.11 -15.19 11.41
C VAL A 398 -5.61 -14.92 11.37
N MET A 399 -5.19 -14.13 10.38
CA MET A 399 -3.83 -13.65 10.26
C MET A 399 -3.81 -12.14 10.01
N ALA A 400 -2.74 -11.48 10.43
CA ALA A 400 -2.55 -10.05 10.25
C ALA A 400 -1.21 -9.75 9.59
N VAL A 401 -1.22 -8.87 8.59
CA VAL A 401 -0.01 -8.45 7.88
C VAL A 401 0.73 -7.38 8.67
N SER A 402 2.06 -7.47 8.72
CA SER A 402 2.86 -6.54 9.53
C SER A 402 3.42 -5.34 8.76
N ASP A 403 3.61 -5.48 7.44
CA ASP A 403 4.14 -4.44 6.56
C ASP A 403 3.71 -4.66 5.10
N ILE A 404 4.16 -3.78 4.21
CA ILE A 404 3.78 -3.77 2.79
C ILE A 404 4.30 -5.01 2.06
N GLU A 405 5.47 -5.54 2.42
CA GLU A 405 5.98 -6.79 1.85
C GLU A 405 5.14 -7.98 2.32
N ASP A 406 4.76 -8.01 3.61
CA ASP A 406 3.93 -9.07 4.17
C ASP A 406 2.53 -9.12 3.56
N CYS A 407 1.99 -7.98 3.10
CA CYS A 407 0.75 -7.95 2.29
C CYS A 407 0.83 -8.88 1.07
N PHE A 408 1.99 -8.97 0.39
CA PHE A 408 2.17 -9.85 -0.76
C PHE A 408 2.22 -11.32 -0.36
N TYR A 409 3.14 -11.67 0.55
CA TYR A 409 3.40 -13.07 0.91
C TYR A 409 2.28 -13.70 1.76
N SER A 410 1.54 -12.89 2.52
CA SER A 410 0.42 -13.38 3.31
C SER A 410 -0.75 -13.83 2.43
N MET A 411 -0.95 -13.28 1.23
CA MET A 411 -1.97 -13.80 0.30
C MET A 411 -1.64 -15.22 -0.17
N ILE A 412 -0.37 -15.48 -0.49
CA ILE A 412 0.11 -16.82 -0.88
C ILE A 412 -0.09 -17.80 0.28
N THR A 413 0.28 -17.38 1.50
CA THR A 413 0.15 -18.20 2.71
C THR A 413 -1.33 -18.47 3.03
N ALA A 414 -2.18 -17.44 2.99
CA ALA A 414 -3.61 -17.53 3.27
C ALA A 414 -4.29 -18.51 2.31
N ARG A 415 -4.04 -18.40 1.00
CA ARG A 415 -4.57 -19.32 -0.01
C ARG A 415 -4.15 -20.76 0.28
N LYS A 416 -2.86 -21.00 0.54
CA LYS A 416 -2.35 -22.34 0.87
C LYS A 416 -3.02 -22.93 2.10
N ILE A 417 -3.22 -22.14 3.16
CA ILE A 417 -3.91 -22.59 4.37
C ILE A 417 -5.39 -22.89 4.07
N ALA A 418 -6.09 -21.98 3.38
CA ALA A 418 -7.49 -22.15 3.02
C ALA A 418 -7.72 -23.47 2.26
N GLU A 419 -6.88 -23.75 1.26
CA GLU A 419 -6.96 -24.97 0.44
C GLU A 419 -6.52 -26.23 1.20
N THR A 420 -5.43 -26.16 1.97
CA THR A 420 -4.92 -27.32 2.70
C THR A 420 -5.89 -27.78 3.79
N PHE A 421 -6.53 -26.82 4.48
CA PHE A 421 -7.39 -27.10 5.61
C PHE A 421 -8.88 -27.08 5.29
N ASN A 422 -9.27 -26.76 4.04
CA ASN A 422 -10.68 -26.58 3.66
C ASN A 422 -11.40 -25.65 4.64
N THR A 423 -10.87 -24.44 4.78
CA THR A 423 -11.28 -23.47 5.81
C THR A 423 -11.26 -22.04 5.29
N VAL A 424 -11.85 -21.13 6.08
CA VAL A 424 -11.79 -19.70 5.83
C VAL A 424 -10.55 -19.11 6.49
N VAL A 425 -9.81 -18.31 5.75
CA VAL A 425 -8.69 -17.50 6.26
C VAL A 425 -9.05 -16.02 6.14
N VAL A 426 -9.14 -15.34 7.28
CA VAL A 426 -9.30 -13.89 7.34
C VAL A 426 -7.92 -13.26 7.42
N VAL A 427 -7.61 -12.35 6.51
CA VAL A 427 -6.36 -11.58 6.50
C VAL A 427 -6.67 -10.14 6.85
N LEU A 428 -6.20 -9.73 8.02
CA LEU A 428 -6.32 -8.38 8.55
C LEU A 428 -5.16 -7.53 8.03
N THR A 429 -5.50 -6.42 7.38
CA THR A 429 -4.61 -5.28 7.16
C THR A 429 -5.30 -4.03 7.73
N ASP A 430 -4.80 -2.83 7.44
CA ASP A 430 -5.40 -1.59 7.92
C ASP A 430 -5.21 -0.42 6.96
N ALA A 431 -5.93 0.67 7.23
CA ALA A 431 -5.88 1.88 6.42
C ALA A 431 -4.49 2.54 6.35
N SER A 432 -3.59 2.26 7.30
CA SER A 432 -2.21 2.77 7.24
C SER A 432 -1.44 2.06 6.15
N LEU A 433 -1.42 0.72 6.16
CA LEU A 433 -0.74 -0.06 5.12
C LEU A 433 -1.40 0.10 3.75
N ALA A 434 -2.72 0.28 3.71
CA ALA A 434 -3.48 0.39 2.47
C ALA A 434 -2.93 1.45 1.51
N SER A 435 -2.55 2.62 2.03
CA SER A 435 -2.11 3.76 1.23
C SER A 435 -0.62 4.11 1.38
N ALA A 436 0.04 3.71 2.48
CA ALA A 436 1.46 3.93 2.66
C ALA A 436 2.28 3.27 1.55
N GLN A 437 3.39 3.89 1.15
CA GLN A 437 4.34 3.34 0.18
C GLN A 437 5.66 2.98 0.86
N GLN A 438 6.28 1.87 0.46
CA GLN A 438 7.59 1.44 0.93
C GLN A 438 8.30 0.65 -0.19
N PRO A 439 9.61 0.81 -0.39
CA PRO A 439 10.38 -0.11 -1.21
C PRO A 439 10.54 -1.47 -0.52
N PHE A 440 10.41 -2.56 -1.27
CA PHE A 440 10.80 -3.89 -0.81
C PHE A 440 11.37 -4.75 -1.95
N PRO A 441 12.12 -5.82 -1.64
CA PRO A 441 12.72 -6.70 -2.64
C PRO A 441 11.68 -7.22 -3.62
N ARG A 442 11.94 -7.03 -4.92
CA ARG A 442 11.03 -7.50 -5.96
C ARG A 442 10.85 -9.02 -5.84
N PRO A 443 9.63 -9.54 -5.62
CA PRO A 443 9.42 -10.97 -5.49
C PRO A 443 9.93 -11.75 -6.70
N VAL A 444 10.63 -12.85 -6.44
CA VAL A 444 11.06 -13.80 -7.47
C VAL A 444 9.98 -14.86 -7.60
N ILE A 445 9.20 -14.78 -8.69
CA ILE A 445 8.05 -15.66 -8.94
C ILE A 445 8.46 -17.14 -8.84
N SER A 446 7.67 -17.92 -8.10
CA SER A 446 7.81 -19.37 -7.97
C SER A 446 6.51 -20.07 -8.34
N GLU A 447 6.60 -21.18 -9.08
CA GLU A 447 5.46 -22.04 -9.40
C GLU A 447 4.80 -22.62 -8.13
N ASP A 448 5.58 -22.83 -7.06
CA ASP A 448 5.08 -23.32 -5.77
C ASP A 448 4.10 -22.35 -5.10
N TRP A 449 4.06 -21.10 -5.54
CA TRP A 449 3.11 -20.10 -5.03
C TRP A 449 1.76 -20.16 -5.71
N MET A 450 1.65 -20.79 -6.88
CA MET A 450 0.43 -20.83 -7.66
C MET A 450 -0.51 -21.91 -7.15
N ALA A 451 -1.82 -21.67 -7.26
CA ALA A 451 -2.82 -22.69 -7.01
C ALA A 451 -2.67 -23.81 -8.05
N PRO A 452 -2.68 -25.09 -7.63
CA PRO A 452 -2.55 -26.19 -8.57
C PRO A 452 -3.71 -26.20 -9.57
N PRO A 453 -3.54 -26.81 -10.75
CA PRO A 453 -4.65 -27.05 -11.66
C PRO A 453 -5.79 -27.80 -10.96
N VAL A 454 -7.03 -27.49 -11.32
CA VAL A 454 -8.20 -28.19 -10.77
C VAL A 454 -8.14 -29.67 -11.16
N ASP A 455 -8.21 -30.56 -10.16
CA ASP A 455 -8.26 -32.01 -10.35
C ASP A 455 -9.69 -32.44 -10.72
N GLN A 456 -9.90 -32.84 -11.97
CA GLN A 456 -11.16 -33.37 -12.50
C GLN A 456 -11.16 -34.90 -12.65
N SER A 457 -10.22 -35.58 -11.98
CA SER A 457 -10.18 -37.05 -11.98
C SER A 457 -11.41 -37.66 -11.29
N GLU A 458 -11.73 -38.90 -11.68
CA GLU A 458 -12.84 -39.67 -11.10
C GLU A 458 -12.59 -39.97 -9.61
N ILE A 459 -13.64 -39.77 -8.80
CA ILE A 459 -13.66 -40.16 -7.40
C ILE A 459 -13.88 -41.67 -7.31
N SER A 460 -12.95 -42.37 -6.66
CA SER A 460 -13.04 -43.81 -6.48
C SER A 460 -14.28 -44.22 -5.69
N ALA A 461 -14.88 -45.36 -6.09
CA ALA A 461 -16.05 -45.91 -5.41
C ALA A 461 -15.79 -46.14 -3.91
N GLY A 462 -16.72 -45.67 -3.07
CA GLY A 462 -16.67 -45.83 -1.61
C GLY A 462 -16.09 -44.64 -0.84
N LEU A 463 -15.48 -43.66 -1.52
CA LEU A 463 -15.12 -42.39 -0.87
C LEU A 463 -16.37 -41.54 -0.63
N VAL A 464 -16.39 -40.81 0.49
CA VAL A 464 -17.48 -39.90 0.87
C VAL A 464 -16.97 -38.46 1.04
N PRO A 465 -17.79 -37.43 0.78
CA PRO A 465 -17.32 -36.03 0.71
C PRO A 465 -16.68 -35.52 2.00
N TYR A 466 -17.23 -35.91 3.15
CA TYR A 466 -16.75 -35.50 4.47
C TYR A 466 -16.13 -36.70 5.21
N ASP A 467 -15.25 -37.42 4.50
CA ASP A 467 -14.45 -38.50 5.11
C ASP A 467 -13.34 -37.92 5.99
N TRP A 468 -13.73 -37.36 7.14
CA TRP A 468 -12.81 -36.67 8.02
C TRP A 468 -11.79 -37.63 8.64
N ASP A 469 -10.51 -37.29 8.49
CA ASP A 469 -9.43 -37.93 9.21
C ASP A 469 -9.51 -37.60 10.71
N HIS A 470 -9.53 -38.63 11.55
CA HIS A 470 -9.70 -38.49 13.00
C HIS A 470 -8.55 -37.77 13.71
N ARG A 471 -7.40 -37.56 13.06
CA ARG A 471 -6.23 -36.90 13.67
C ARG A 471 -6.15 -35.42 13.32
N THR A 472 -6.64 -35.04 12.14
CA THR A 472 -6.48 -33.71 11.55
C THR A 472 -7.80 -33.00 11.27
N GLY A 473 -8.90 -33.72 11.16
CA GLY A 473 -10.20 -33.18 10.76
C GLY A 473 -10.32 -32.88 9.27
N LEU A 474 -9.32 -33.27 8.47
CA LEU A 474 -9.30 -33.02 7.03
C LEU A 474 -10.10 -34.07 6.27
N ALA A 475 -10.85 -33.63 5.28
CA ALA A 475 -11.50 -34.48 4.28
C ALA A 475 -10.99 -34.09 2.88
N ARG A 476 -10.99 -35.05 1.94
CA ARG A 476 -10.72 -34.75 0.53
C ARG A 476 -11.93 -34.00 -0.04
N ARG A 477 -11.70 -32.78 -0.53
CA ARG A 477 -12.75 -31.98 -1.16
C ARG A 477 -13.13 -32.56 -2.52
N PHE A 478 -14.43 -32.71 -2.76
CA PHE A 478 -14.98 -33.06 -4.08
C PHE A 478 -15.42 -31.78 -4.79
N ILE A 479 -15.06 -31.62 -6.05
CA ILE A 479 -15.33 -30.41 -6.85
C ILE A 479 -16.32 -30.78 -7.97
N PRO A 480 -17.27 -29.89 -8.32
CA PRO A 480 -18.15 -30.10 -9.46
C PRO A 480 -17.40 -30.48 -10.74
N GLY A 481 -17.95 -31.47 -11.46
CA GLY A 481 -17.38 -32.02 -12.69
C GLY A 481 -16.67 -33.37 -12.52
N GLN A 482 -16.23 -33.72 -11.30
CA GLN A 482 -15.58 -35.00 -11.04
C GLN A 482 -16.57 -36.17 -11.16
N PRO A 483 -16.33 -37.16 -12.06
CA PRO A 483 -17.14 -38.36 -12.12
C PRO A 483 -17.15 -39.10 -10.78
N GLY A 484 -18.30 -39.59 -10.35
CA GLY A 484 -18.46 -40.27 -9.05
C GLY A 484 -18.47 -39.36 -7.82
N GLY A 485 -18.22 -38.04 -7.96
CA GLY A 485 -18.13 -37.09 -6.85
C GLY A 485 -19.41 -36.33 -6.48
N MET A 486 -20.56 -36.72 -7.06
CA MET A 486 -21.83 -35.99 -6.87
C MET A 486 -22.29 -36.06 -5.40
N HIS A 487 -22.52 -34.88 -4.80
CA HIS A 487 -23.04 -34.74 -3.44
C HIS A 487 -23.84 -33.44 -3.31
N CYS A 488 -24.61 -33.30 -2.22
CA CYS A 488 -25.43 -32.13 -1.96
C CYS A 488 -24.78 -31.25 -0.89
N LEU A 489 -24.34 -30.05 -1.26
CA LEU A 489 -23.81 -29.08 -0.31
C LEU A 489 -24.95 -28.44 0.50
N THR A 490 -24.76 -28.28 1.80
CA THR A 490 -25.78 -27.73 2.70
C THR A 490 -25.17 -26.93 3.85
N GLY A 491 -25.86 -25.87 4.29
CA GLY A 491 -25.55 -25.15 5.52
C GLY A 491 -26.10 -25.83 6.78
N LEU A 492 -26.83 -26.93 6.64
CA LEU A 492 -27.34 -27.73 7.76
C LEU A 492 -26.27 -28.68 8.28
N ALA A 493 -26.43 -29.14 9.53
CA ALA A 493 -25.68 -30.28 10.03
C ALA A 493 -25.89 -31.49 9.09
N HIS A 494 -24.80 -32.21 8.83
CA HIS A 494 -24.77 -33.29 7.85
C HIS A 494 -23.83 -34.40 8.29
N ASP A 495 -24.13 -35.61 7.80
CA ASP A 495 -23.27 -36.78 7.97
C ASP A 495 -22.08 -36.76 7.00
N ARG A 496 -21.22 -37.79 7.11
CA ARG A 496 -20.04 -37.94 6.24
C ARG A 496 -20.36 -38.04 4.74
N LYS A 497 -21.60 -38.39 4.38
CA LYS A 497 -22.09 -38.51 3.01
C LYS A 497 -22.71 -37.21 2.49
N SER A 498 -22.63 -36.12 3.26
CA SER A 498 -23.26 -34.84 2.93
C SER A 498 -24.79 -34.87 2.99
N CYS A 499 -25.37 -35.86 3.68
CA CYS A 499 -26.81 -35.93 3.91
C CYS A 499 -27.18 -35.18 5.19
N VAL A 500 -28.26 -34.41 5.15
CA VAL A 500 -28.75 -33.66 6.31
C VAL A 500 -29.02 -34.61 7.48
N ALA A 501 -28.48 -34.26 8.65
CA ALA A 501 -28.61 -35.03 9.88
C ALA A 501 -29.02 -34.10 11.04
N TYR A 502 -29.88 -34.59 11.92
CA TYR A 502 -30.45 -33.81 13.02
C TYR A 502 -30.15 -34.40 14.40
N ASP A 503 -29.49 -35.56 14.48
CA ASP A 503 -29.08 -36.18 15.73
C ASP A 503 -27.85 -35.49 16.34
N SER A 504 -27.75 -35.55 17.66
CA SER A 504 -26.67 -34.92 18.42
C SER A 504 -25.29 -35.47 18.07
N ASP A 505 -25.19 -36.77 17.82
CA ASP A 505 -23.92 -37.48 17.65
C ASP A 505 -23.27 -37.08 16.32
N THR A 506 -24.04 -37.05 15.24
CA THR A 506 -23.57 -36.59 13.93
C THR A 506 -23.18 -35.11 13.95
N ASN A 507 -23.98 -34.26 14.61
CA ASN A 507 -23.64 -32.85 14.74
C ASN A 507 -22.33 -32.65 15.54
N GLN A 508 -22.16 -33.39 16.65
CA GLN A 508 -20.92 -33.37 17.43
C GLN A 508 -19.72 -33.87 16.63
N ASP A 509 -19.85 -34.94 15.83
CA ASP A 509 -18.78 -35.46 14.97
C ASP A 509 -18.30 -34.37 14.00
N GLY A 510 -19.22 -33.72 13.28
CA GLY A 510 -18.87 -32.66 12.34
C GLY A 510 -18.26 -31.43 13.00
N MET A 511 -18.80 -30.98 14.14
CA MET A 511 -18.24 -29.87 14.90
C MET A 511 -16.80 -30.16 15.36
N GLN A 512 -16.57 -31.36 15.90
CA GLN A 512 -15.26 -31.77 16.39
C GLN A 512 -14.22 -31.78 15.27
N HIS A 513 -14.55 -32.36 14.10
CA HIS A 513 -13.60 -32.43 12.99
C HIS A 513 -13.30 -31.07 12.37
N ARG A 514 -14.30 -30.18 12.23
CA ARG A 514 -14.06 -28.80 11.78
C ARG A 514 -13.13 -28.04 12.74
N SER A 515 -13.30 -28.18 14.05
CA SER A 515 -12.41 -27.56 15.04
C SER A 515 -11.02 -28.21 15.09
N LEU A 516 -10.92 -29.53 14.84
CA LEU A 516 -9.65 -30.27 14.85
C LEU A 516 -8.66 -29.74 13.80
N LYS A 517 -9.16 -29.16 12.70
CA LYS A 517 -8.35 -28.50 11.67
C LYS A 517 -7.51 -27.35 12.23
N LEU A 518 -8.07 -26.54 13.14
CA LEU A 518 -7.32 -25.46 13.80
C LEU A 518 -6.22 -26.03 14.69
N ALA A 519 -6.51 -27.09 15.45
CA ALA A 519 -5.51 -27.77 16.27
C ALA A 519 -4.42 -28.46 15.42
N ALA A 520 -4.76 -28.93 14.22
CA ALA A 520 -3.80 -29.46 13.26
C ALA A 520 -2.91 -28.35 12.68
N LEU A 521 -3.49 -27.22 12.27
CA LEU A 521 -2.74 -26.05 11.81
C LEU A 521 -1.80 -25.54 12.92
N GLN A 522 -2.28 -25.39 14.15
CA GLN A 522 -1.50 -24.91 15.29
C GLN A 522 -0.18 -25.69 15.47
N LYS A 523 -0.21 -27.02 15.26
CA LYS A 523 1.00 -27.88 15.37
C LYS A 523 2.04 -27.63 14.28
N THR A 524 1.67 -26.95 13.21
CA THR A 524 2.56 -26.56 12.10
C THR A 524 3.16 -25.17 12.29
N LEU A 525 2.57 -24.35 13.17
CA LEU A 525 3.02 -22.98 13.41
C LEU A 525 4.31 -22.97 14.24
N LYS A 526 5.17 -22.00 13.93
CA LYS A 526 6.36 -21.69 14.73
C LYS A 526 6.05 -20.50 15.62
N THR A 527 6.67 -20.48 16.79
CA THR A 527 6.66 -19.28 17.65
C THR A 527 7.25 -18.10 16.86
N PRO A 528 6.63 -16.92 16.89
CA PRO A 528 7.19 -15.75 16.23
C PRO A 528 8.57 -15.39 16.82
N PRO A 529 9.50 -14.88 16.00
CA PRO A 529 10.80 -14.45 16.51
C PRO A 529 10.64 -13.24 17.44
N VAL A 530 11.50 -13.17 18.45
CA VAL A 530 11.65 -11.99 19.31
C VAL A 530 12.60 -11.01 18.62
N PHE A 531 12.24 -9.73 18.59
CA PHE A 531 13.11 -8.63 18.21
C PHE A 531 13.77 -8.06 19.48
N GLY A 532 15.11 -8.03 19.51
CA GLY A 532 15.89 -7.74 20.71
C GLY A 532 16.41 -8.99 21.41
N ASP A 533 16.81 -8.86 22.67
CA ASP A 533 17.36 -9.95 23.48
C ASP A 533 16.29 -10.98 23.87
N SER A 534 16.71 -12.23 24.07
CA SER A 534 15.82 -13.33 24.47
C SER A 534 15.33 -13.25 25.93
N GLU A 535 15.96 -12.42 26.75
CA GLU A 535 15.61 -12.16 28.15
C GLU A 535 15.69 -10.65 28.42
N GLY A 536 14.80 -10.12 29.26
CA GLY A 536 14.75 -8.70 29.56
C GLY A 536 13.71 -8.35 30.64
N ASP A 537 13.54 -7.05 30.88
CA ASP A 537 12.63 -6.52 31.90
C ASP A 537 11.21 -6.33 31.35
N LEU A 538 11.07 -6.11 30.04
CA LEU A 538 9.78 -5.88 29.36
C LEU A 538 9.75 -6.53 27.98
N LEU A 539 8.65 -7.23 27.67
CA LEU A 539 8.31 -7.70 26.33
C LEU A 539 7.08 -6.96 25.81
N ILE A 540 7.22 -6.24 24.70
CA ILE A 540 6.10 -5.58 24.02
C ILE A 540 5.51 -6.57 23.00
N VAL A 541 4.24 -6.92 23.17
CA VAL A 541 3.53 -7.81 22.23
C VAL A 541 2.61 -6.97 21.34
N SER A 542 2.78 -7.08 20.03
CA SER A 542 2.00 -6.31 19.04
C SER A 542 1.60 -7.16 17.83
N TRP A 543 0.79 -6.60 16.93
CA TRP A 543 0.32 -7.23 15.70
C TRP A 543 -0.08 -6.15 14.67
N GLY A 544 -0.14 -6.51 13.39
CA GLY A 544 -0.53 -5.58 12.31
C GLY A 544 0.54 -4.52 11.99
N SER A 545 0.13 -3.37 11.46
CA SER A 545 1.04 -2.29 11.04
C SER A 545 1.86 -1.67 12.18
N THR A 546 1.48 -1.91 13.44
CA THR A 546 2.22 -1.42 14.62
C THR A 546 3.65 -1.96 14.74
N LYS A 547 4.03 -3.01 13.98
CA LYS A 547 5.37 -3.62 14.04
C LYS A 547 6.47 -2.58 13.94
N GLY A 548 6.44 -1.75 12.90
CA GLY A 548 7.51 -0.81 12.58
C GLY A 548 7.75 0.21 13.70
N ALA A 549 6.68 0.80 14.23
CA ALA A 549 6.76 1.75 15.33
C ALA A 549 7.23 1.10 16.64
N VAL A 550 6.77 -0.13 16.93
CA VAL A 550 7.20 -0.88 18.13
C VAL A 550 8.67 -1.23 18.06
N GLU A 551 9.16 -1.77 16.94
CA GLU A 551 10.59 -2.13 16.78
C GLU A 551 11.49 -0.90 16.83
N GLU A 552 11.06 0.24 16.27
CA GLU A 552 11.78 1.51 16.39
C GLU A 552 11.85 2.01 17.84
N ALA A 553 10.73 1.97 18.57
CA ALA A 553 10.71 2.34 19.99
C ALA A 553 11.58 1.42 20.86
N VAL A 554 11.56 0.11 20.59
CA VAL A 554 12.44 -0.87 21.27
C VAL A 554 13.92 -0.52 21.00
N THR A 555 14.27 -0.23 19.75
CA THR A 555 15.65 0.14 19.38
C THR A 555 16.11 1.38 20.16
N ARG A 556 15.29 2.44 20.19
CA ARG A 556 15.60 3.67 20.95
C ARG A 556 15.78 3.39 22.45
N LEU A 557 14.91 2.57 23.06
CA LEU A 557 15.02 2.21 24.48
C LEU A 557 16.24 1.36 24.79
N GLN A 558 16.64 0.46 23.87
CA GLN A 558 17.86 -0.34 24.01
C GLN A 558 19.12 0.53 23.91
N ASP A 559 19.12 1.53 23.02
CA ASP A 559 20.21 2.51 22.92
C ASP A 559 20.36 3.33 24.22
N ASP A 560 19.25 3.58 24.93
CA ASP A 560 19.22 4.19 26.27
C ASP A 560 19.62 3.21 27.40
N GLY A 561 19.90 1.95 27.07
CA GLY A 561 20.36 0.91 28.01
C GLY A 561 19.26 0.12 28.70
N HIS A 562 18.00 0.24 28.26
CA HIS A 562 16.89 -0.55 28.80
C HIS A 562 16.81 -1.94 28.16
N LYS A 563 16.45 -2.95 28.96
CA LYS A 563 16.29 -4.35 28.50
C LYS A 563 14.85 -4.60 28.03
N VAL A 564 14.52 -4.06 26.87
CA VAL A 564 13.18 -4.19 26.26
C VAL A 564 13.30 -5.00 24.98
N SER A 565 12.35 -5.89 24.74
CA SER A 565 12.24 -6.65 23.48
C SER A 565 10.80 -6.58 22.96
N SER A 566 10.56 -6.99 21.72
CA SER A 566 9.20 -7.13 21.18
C SER A 566 8.93 -8.48 20.52
N LEU A 567 7.66 -8.89 20.53
CA LEU A 567 7.14 -10.07 19.85
C LEU A 567 5.96 -9.65 18.99
N HIS A 568 6.02 -9.94 17.69
CA HIS A 568 4.96 -9.56 16.75
C HIS A 568 4.16 -10.78 16.29
N LEU A 569 2.84 -10.75 16.51
CA LEU A 569 1.94 -11.85 16.15
C LEU A 569 1.44 -11.70 14.72
N ARG A 570 1.61 -12.75 13.90
CA ARG A 570 1.02 -12.85 12.56
C ARG A 570 -0.25 -13.70 12.55
N PHE A 571 -0.26 -14.80 13.28
CA PHE A 571 -1.43 -15.66 13.47
C PHE A 571 -2.06 -15.30 14.81
N ILE A 572 -3.37 -15.06 14.81
CA ILE A 572 -4.15 -14.60 15.97
C ILE A 572 -4.94 -15.75 16.57
#